data_AF-A0A4R4P6Z6-F1
#
_entry.id   AF-A0A4R4P6Z6-F1
#
_cell.length_a   1.000
_cell.length_b   1.000
_cell.length_c   1.000
_cell.angle_alpha   90.00
_cell.angle_beta   90.00
_cell.angle_gamma   90.00
#
_symmetry.space_group_name_H-M   'P 1'
#
loop_
_entity.id
_entity.type
_entity.pdbx_description
1 polymer ?
#
loop_
_entity_poly.entity_id
_entity_poly.type
_entity_poly.pdbx_seq_one_letter_code
_entity_poly.pdbx_strand_id
1 'polypeptide(L)'
;MFLTSGNIQQEFLTTFPQAAAALEADAGTDPAGRVDWVFRHDVMPNAIGDPAALRDVFAWIERLLQSTDNLIEYWTGIRLIDRTLDSTEWEPLVEEYAGPLLATVMSR
;
A
#
# COMPACT_ATOMS: atom_id res chain seq x y z
N MET A 1 12.01 3.59 -9.39
CA MET A 1 11.57 5.00 -9.46
C MET A 1 10.82 5.31 -8.19
N PHE A 2 11.09 6.43 -7.53
CA PHE A 2 10.35 6.82 -6.33
C PHE A 2 8.90 7.20 -6.69
N LEU A 3 7.97 6.86 -5.80
CA LEU A 3 6.58 7.28 -5.94
C LEU A 3 6.49 8.78 -5.60
N THR A 4 5.73 9.51 -6.40
CA THR A 4 5.38 10.92 -6.21
C THR A 4 3.90 11.10 -6.49
N SER A 5 3.33 12.20 -6.03
CA SER A 5 1.94 12.56 -6.32
C SER A 5 1.64 12.62 -7.83
N GLY A 6 2.66 12.81 -8.67
CA GLY A 6 2.54 12.85 -10.13
C GLY A 6 2.57 11.48 -10.83
N ASN A 7 3.01 10.40 -10.19
CA ASN A 7 3.09 9.07 -10.80
C ASN A 7 2.36 7.96 -10.05
N ILE A 8 1.95 8.18 -8.79
CA ILE A 8 1.48 7.12 -7.90
C ILE A 8 0.29 6.34 -8.47
N GLN A 9 -0.65 7.00 -9.14
CA GLN A 9 -1.81 6.32 -9.74
C GLN A 9 -1.40 5.39 -10.89
N GLN A 10 -0.53 5.85 -11.80
CA GLN A 10 -0.08 5.04 -12.92
C GLN A 10 0.75 3.85 -12.44
N GLU A 11 1.66 4.08 -11.50
CA GLU A 11 2.48 3.03 -10.90
C GLU A 11 1.63 2.03 -10.12
N PHE A 12 0.59 2.50 -9.45
CA PHE A 12 -0.37 1.65 -8.75
C PHE A 12 -1.12 0.74 -9.72
N LEU A 13 -1.67 1.27 -10.81
CA LEU A 13 -2.37 0.47 -11.83
C LEU A 13 -1.44 -0.45 -12.63
N THR A 14 -0.17 -0.10 -12.75
CA THR A 14 0.85 -0.99 -13.34
C THR A 14 1.11 -2.20 -12.44
N THR A 15 1.06 -2.00 -11.12
CA THR A 15 1.29 -3.05 -10.12
C THR A 15 0.04 -3.88 -9.86
N PHE A 16 -1.12 -3.23 -9.80
CA PHE A 16 -2.43 -3.82 -9.49
C PHE A 16 -3.46 -3.44 -10.57
N PRO A 17 -3.36 -4.00 -11.78
CA PRO A 17 -4.27 -3.67 -12.88
C PRO A 17 -5.74 -4.00 -12.55
N GLN A 18 -5.99 -4.96 -11.66
CA GLN A 18 -7.32 -5.31 -11.18
C GLN A 18 -8.03 -4.16 -10.44
N ALA A 19 -7.28 -3.23 -9.85
CA ALA A 19 -7.81 -2.13 -9.06
C ALA A 19 -8.32 -0.94 -9.91
N ALA A 20 -8.22 -1.03 -11.25
CA ALA A 20 -8.60 0.05 -12.15
C ALA A 20 -10.04 0.51 -11.97
N ALA A 21 -10.99 -0.43 -11.89
CA ALA A 21 -12.40 -0.10 -11.72
C ALA A 21 -12.68 0.59 -10.37
N ALA A 22 -12.02 0.14 -9.30
CA ALA A 22 -12.14 0.74 -7.97
C ALA A 22 -11.56 2.16 -7.94
N LEU A 23 -10.42 2.37 -8.59
CA LEU A 23 -9.79 3.69 -8.68
C LEU A 23 -10.62 4.67 -9.53
N GLU A 24 -11.22 4.22 -10.64
CA GLU A 24 -12.13 5.04 -11.46
C GLU A 24 -13.40 5.44 -10.71
N ALA A 25 -13.93 4.55 -9.87
CA ALA A 25 -15.13 4.82 -9.06
C ALA A 25 -14.89 5.86 -7.95
N ASP A 26 -13.65 6.07 -7.52
CA ASP A 26 -13.31 7.05 -6.49
C ASP A 26 -13.20 8.47 -7.09
N ALA A 27 -14.09 9.36 -6.63
CA ALA A 27 -14.19 10.76 -7.07
C ALA A 27 -13.27 11.73 -6.29
N GLY A 28 -12.33 11.23 -5.49
CA GLY A 28 -11.38 12.03 -4.74
C GLY A 28 -10.50 12.91 -5.65
N THR A 29 -9.99 13.99 -5.09
CA THR A 29 -9.10 14.92 -5.81
C THR A 29 -7.62 14.68 -5.54
N ASP A 30 -7.30 13.90 -4.50
CA ASP A 30 -5.94 13.58 -4.06
C ASP A 30 -5.49 12.22 -4.63
N PRO A 31 -4.48 12.18 -5.52
CA PRO A 31 -4.00 10.94 -6.10
C PRO A 31 -3.49 9.92 -5.08
N ALA A 32 -2.78 10.36 -4.04
CA ALA A 32 -2.22 9.48 -3.02
C ALA A 32 -3.31 8.96 -2.07
N GLY A 33 -4.25 9.81 -1.69
CA GLY A 33 -5.38 9.41 -0.85
C GLY A 33 -6.31 8.40 -1.54
N ARG A 34 -6.53 8.55 -2.85
CA ARG A 34 -7.28 7.57 -3.66
C ARG A 34 -6.59 6.21 -3.71
N VAL A 35 -5.29 6.23 -3.98
CA VAL A 35 -4.49 5.01 -4.03
C VAL A 35 -4.46 4.33 -2.65
N ASP A 36 -4.28 5.08 -1.56
CA ASP A 36 -4.38 4.53 -0.19
C ASP A 36 -5.73 3.84 0.04
N TRP A 37 -6.83 4.52 -0.31
CA TRP A 37 -8.16 3.98 -0.09
C TRP A 37 -8.38 2.69 -0.89
N VAL A 38 -8.11 2.70 -2.20
CA VAL A 38 -8.27 1.52 -3.06
C VAL A 38 -7.34 0.40 -2.61
N PHE A 39 -6.09 0.72 -2.29
CA PHE A 39 -5.13 -0.27 -1.83
C PHE A 39 -5.62 -1.01 -0.58
N ARG A 40 -6.09 -0.28 0.44
CA ARG A 40 -6.56 -0.87 1.70
C ARG A 40 -7.90 -1.59 1.58
N HIS A 41 -8.80 -1.13 0.71
CA HIS A 41 -10.17 -1.65 0.64
C HIS A 41 -10.41 -2.65 -0.50
N ASP A 42 -9.55 -2.67 -1.52
CA ASP A 42 -9.70 -3.55 -2.68
C ASP A 42 -8.48 -4.47 -2.87
N VAL A 43 -7.26 -3.96 -2.81
CA VAL A 43 -6.08 -4.80 -3.10
C VAL A 43 -5.70 -5.69 -1.91
N MET A 44 -5.49 -5.09 -0.74
CA MET A 44 -5.01 -5.79 0.45
C MET A 44 -5.93 -6.96 0.86
N PRO A 45 -7.27 -6.78 1.01
CA PRO A 45 -8.13 -7.89 1.45
C PRO A 45 -8.14 -9.06 0.46
N ASN A 46 -8.04 -8.78 -0.85
CA ASN A 46 -8.02 -9.80 -1.90
C ASN A 46 -6.69 -10.53 -2.02
N ALA A 47 -5.61 -10.03 -1.40
CA ALA A 47 -4.32 -10.71 -1.36
C ALA A 47 -4.23 -11.77 -0.23
N ILE A 48 -5.13 -11.73 0.76
CA ILE A 48 -5.10 -12.65 1.90
C ILE A 48 -5.31 -14.09 1.41
N GLY A 49 -4.37 -14.97 1.72
CA GLY A 49 -4.38 -16.37 1.29
C GLY A 49 -3.72 -16.62 -0.08
N ASP A 50 -3.23 -15.59 -0.76
CA ASP A 50 -2.40 -15.71 -1.98
C ASP A 50 -0.97 -15.17 -1.72
N PRO A 51 0.02 -16.07 -1.54
CA PRO A 51 1.41 -15.68 -1.31
C PRO A 51 2.04 -14.82 -2.42
N ALA A 52 1.61 -14.96 -3.67
CA ALA A 52 2.14 -14.15 -4.76
C ALA A 52 1.58 -12.73 -4.67
N ALA A 53 0.27 -12.59 -4.47
CA ALA A 53 -0.37 -11.28 -4.29
C ALA A 53 0.16 -10.55 -3.05
N LEU A 54 0.42 -11.27 -1.95
CA LEU A 54 1.03 -10.69 -0.74
C LEU A 54 2.42 -10.11 -1.01
N ARG A 55 3.25 -10.75 -1.84
CA ARG A 55 4.56 -10.20 -2.21
C ARG A 55 4.43 -8.88 -2.96
N ASP A 56 3.48 -8.78 -3.88
CA ASP A 56 3.24 -7.53 -4.63
C ASP A 56 2.72 -6.43 -3.71
N VAL A 57 1.84 -6.77 -2.76
CA VAL A 57 1.39 -5.86 -1.68
C VAL A 57 2.58 -5.34 -0.89
N PHE A 58 3.45 -6.21 -0.36
CA PHE A 58 4.58 -5.76 0.45
C PHE A 58 5.61 -4.96 -0.34
N ALA A 59 5.90 -5.35 -1.58
CA ALA A 59 6.77 -4.58 -2.47
C ALA A 59 6.19 -3.17 -2.74
N TRP A 60 4.87 -3.04 -2.86
CA TRP A 60 4.22 -1.74 -2.98
C TRP A 60 4.39 -0.89 -1.71
N ILE A 61 4.20 -1.50 -0.53
CA ILE A 61 4.38 -0.80 0.76
C ILE A 61 5.82 -0.30 0.90
N GLU A 62 6.83 -1.10 0.55
CA GLU A 62 8.22 -0.65 0.57
C GLU A 62 8.47 0.55 -0.34
N ARG A 63 7.84 0.58 -1.52
CA ARG A 63 7.93 1.72 -2.44
C ARG A 63 7.27 2.98 -1.87
N LEU A 64 6.16 2.83 -1.15
CA LEU A 64 5.51 3.95 -0.44
C LEU A 64 6.44 4.52 0.65
N LEU A 65 7.06 3.66 1.44
CA LEU A 65 8.00 4.04 2.51
C LEU A 65 9.29 4.69 2.01
N GLN A 66 9.69 4.40 0.77
CA GLN A 66 10.84 5.01 0.11
C GLN A 66 10.50 6.37 -0.55
N SER A 67 9.23 6.75 -0.62
CA SER A 67 8.83 8.05 -1.17
C SER A 67 9.27 9.18 -0.24
N THR A 68 9.68 10.30 -0.83
CA THR A 68 9.94 11.56 -0.12
C THR A 68 8.90 12.65 -0.47
N ASP A 69 7.77 12.25 -1.04
CA ASP A 69 6.67 13.15 -1.39
C ASP A 69 5.77 13.32 -0.16
N ASN A 70 5.64 14.55 0.34
CA ASN A 70 4.92 14.86 1.57
C ASN A 70 3.49 14.30 1.61
N LEU A 71 2.81 14.23 0.46
CA LEU A 71 1.43 13.74 0.41
C LEU A 71 1.40 12.22 0.58
N ILE A 72 2.33 11.52 -0.06
CA ILE A 72 2.48 10.07 0.09
C ILE A 72 2.93 9.73 1.51
N GLU A 73 3.88 10.47 2.07
CA GLU A 73 4.33 10.27 3.46
C GLU A 73 3.16 10.41 4.44
N TYR A 74 2.31 11.43 4.26
CA TYR A 74 1.12 11.64 5.09
C TYR A 74 0.17 10.44 5.06
N TRP A 75 -0.17 9.93 3.88
CA TRP A 75 -1.08 8.77 3.74
C TRP A 75 -0.43 7.48 4.23
N THR A 76 0.84 7.27 3.90
CA THR A 76 1.58 6.04 4.26
C THR A 76 1.74 5.93 5.78
N GLY A 77 2.21 7.00 6.45
CA GLY A 77 2.40 6.98 7.89
C GLY A 77 1.08 6.82 8.66
N ILE A 78 0.14 7.75 8.45
CA ILE A 78 -1.05 7.85 9.32
C ILE A 78 -2.11 6.78 9.04
N ARG A 79 -2.23 6.29 7.80
CA ARG A 79 -3.36 5.44 7.40
C ARG A 79 -2.96 4.01 7.11
N LEU A 80 -1.79 3.79 6.52
CA LEU A 80 -1.36 2.45 6.16
C LEU A 80 -0.59 1.78 7.31
N ILE A 81 0.47 2.41 7.81
CA ILE A 81 1.28 1.85 8.90
C ILE A 81 0.46 1.86 10.20
N ASP A 82 0.12 3.04 10.72
CA ASP A 82 -0.49 3.24 12.05
C ASP A 82 -1.85 2.55 12.26
N ARG A 83 -2.55 2.14 11.18
CA ARG A 83 -3.93 1.63 11.28
C ARG A 83 -4.18 0.28 10.65
N THR A 84 -3.38 -0.10 9.65
CA THR A 84 -3.66 -1.31 8.85
C THR A 84 -2.64 -2.39 9.17
N LEU A 85 -1.35 -2.05 9.13
CA LEU A 85 -0.29 -3.01 9.41
C LEU A 85 -0.19 -3.36 10.90
N ASP A 86 -0.60 -2.45 11.79
CA ASP A 86 -0.69 -2.71 13.23
C ASP A 86 -1.94 -3.51 13.64
N SER A 87 -2.71 -4.01 12.67
CA SER A 87 -3.90 -4.82 12.97
C SER A 87 -3.55 -6.30 13.14
N THR A 88 -4.27 -6.98 14.05
CA THR A 88 -4.07 -8.41 14.36
C THR A 88 -4.31 -9.34 13.17
N GLU A 89 -4.94 -8.85 12.10
CA GLU A 89 -5.16 -9.60 10.86
C GLU A 89 -3.91 -9.58 9.95
N TRP A 90 -3.22 -8.44 9.90
CA TRP A 90 -2.09 -8.21 8.98
C TRP A 90 -0.74 -8.49 9.62
N GLU A 91 -0.60 -8.29 10.92
CA GLU A 91 0.63 -8.58 11.68
C GLU A 91 1.24 -9.97 11.38
N PRO A 92 0.49 -11.10 11.49
CA PRO A 92 1.06 -12.42 11.21
C PRO A 92 1.45 -12.61 9.72
N LEU A 93 0.75 -11.95 8.79
CA LEU A 93 1.07 -12.01 7.37
C LEU A 93 2.38 -11.26 7.07
N VAL A 94 2.60 -10.12 7.74
CA VAL A 94 3.85 -9.36 7.61
C VAL A 94 5.03 -10.19 8.12
N GLU A 95 4.90 -10.82 9.28
CA GLU A 95 5.95 -11.66 9.86
C GLU A 95 6.33 -12.84 8.94
N GLU A 96 5.33 -13.50 8.36
CA GLU A 96 5.53 -14.69 7.53
C GLU A 96 6.09 -14.37 6.14
N TYR A 97 5.62 -13.29 5.50
CA TYR A 97 5.84 -13.06 4.07
C TYR A 97 6.72 -11.85 3.74
N ALA A 98 6.74 -10.81 4.58
CA ALA A 98 7.48 -9.59 4.29
C ALA A 98 8.96 -9.65 4.75
N GLY A 99 9.28 -10.51 5.71
CA GLY A 99 10.64 -10.64 6.22
C GLY A 99 11.18 -9.35 6.91
N PRO A 100 12.51 -9.16 6.98
CA PRO A 100 13.13 -8.16 7.86
C PRO A 100 12.93 -6.69 7.46
N LEU A 101 12.51 -6.40 6.23
CA LEU A 101 12.34 -5.03 5.73
C LEU A 101 11.14 -4.32 6.37
N LEU A 102 9.96 -4.95 6.38
CA LEU A 102 8.77 -4.42 7.05
C LEU A 102 8.87 -4.53 8.58
N ALA A 103 9.53 -5.56 9.11
CA ALA A 103 9.79 -5.69 10.55
C ALA A 103 10.62 -4.51 11.12
N THR A 104 11.51 -3.91 10.32
CA THR A 104 12.29 -2.73 10.72
C THR A 104 11.46 -1.44 10.77
N VAL A 105 10.38 -1.39 9.98
CA VAL A 105 9.48 -0.22 9.90
C VAL A 105 8.45 -0.26 11.02
N MET A 106 7.95 -1.45 11.39
CA MET A 106 6.99 -1.65 12.49
C MET A 106 7.62 -1.62 13.90
N SER A 107 8.96 -1.69 14.01
CA SER A 107 9.67 -1.69 15.31
C SER A 107 10.13 -0.30 15.78
N ARG A 108 9.71 0.76 15.09
CA ARG A 108 9.95 2.16 15.47
C ARG A 108 8.72 2.77 16.09
#